data_AF-A0A2N2W8Y7-F1
#
_entry.id   AF-A0A2N2W8Y7-F1
#
_cell.length_a   1.000
_cell.length_b   1.000
_cell.length_c   1.000
_cell.angle_alpha   90.00
_cell.angle_beta   90.00
_cell.angle_gamma   90.00
#
_symmetry.space_group_name_H-M   'P 1'
#
loop_
_entity.id
_entity.type
_entity.pdbx_description
1 polymer ?
#
loop_
_entity_poly.entity_id
_entity_poly.type
_entity_poly.pdbx_seq_one_letter_code
_entity_poly.pdbx_strand_id
1 'polypeptide(L)' 'MKSAISLNEKFQFINELFEGSSDRYSEAINLLNSCAGSEDSGQLFADLKSRYNWDDQYIVYKKLHEFVIRRYLNA' A
#
# COMPACT_ATOMS: atom_id res chain seq x y z
N MET A 1 9.40 -17.16 1.77
CA MET A 1 9.60 -16.44 0.48
C MET A 1 9.60 -14.95 0.79
N LYS A 2 10.73 -14.27 0.55
CA LYS A 2 10.89 -12.82 0.79
C LYS A 2 9.90 -12.10 -0.12
N SER A 3 8.76 -11.68 0.42
CA SER A 3 7.70 -11.01 -0.35
C SER A 3 8.10 -9.55 -0.55
N ALA A 4 9.13 -9.34 -1.37
CA ALA A 4 9.42 -8.04 -1.93
C ALA A 4 8.43 -7.79 -3.07
N ILE A 5 7.76 -6.64 -3.06
CA ILE A 5 6.89 -6.19 -4.16
C ILE A 5 7.68 -6.32 -5.46
N SER A 6 7.22 -7.15 -6.39
CA SER A 6 7.86 -7.32 -7.69
C SER A 6 7.74 -6.04 -8.52
N LEU A 7 8.60 -5.90 -9.55
CA LEU A 7 8.56 -4.74 -10.42
C LEU A 7 7.18 -4.58 -11.10
N ASN A 8 6.56 -5.69 -11.51
CA ASN A 8 5.24 -5.69 -12.12
C ASN A 8 4.15 -5.24 -11.14
N GLU A 9 4.20 -5.70 -9.89
CA GLU A 9 3.26 -5.26 -8.85
C GLU A 9 3.44 -3.78 -8.54
N LYS A 10 4.67 -3.28 -8.49
CA LYS A 10 4.94 -1.84 -8.34
C LYS A 10 4.27 -1.03 -9.43
N PHE A 11 4.44 -1.41 -10.70
CA PHE A 11 3.78 -0.72 -11.82
C PHE A 11 2.25 -0.80 -11.71
N GLN A 12 1.70 -1.95 -11.32
CA GLN A 12 0.27 -2.12 -11.12
C GLN A 12 -0.27 -1.23 -10.00
N PHE A 13 0.43 -1.13 -8.86
CA PHE A 13 0.04 -0.22 -7.78
C PHE A 13 0.07 1.23 -8.25
N ILE A 14 1.14 1.66 -8.91
CA ILE A 14 1.28 3.04 -9.40
C ILE A 14 0.10 3.42 -10.31
N ASN A 15 -0.23 2.58 -11.28
CA ASN A 15 -1.28 2.89 -12.25
C ASN A 15 -2.69 2.83 -11.64
N GLU A 16 -2.99 1.79 -10.86
CA GLU A 16 -4.35 1.51 -10.41
C GLU A 16 -4.72 2.22 -9.10
N LEU A 17 -3.74 2.52 -8.26
CA LEU A 17 -3.95 3.14 -6.95
C LEU A 17 -3.42 4.58 -6.91
N PHE A 18 -2.38 4.92 -7.67
CA PHE A 18 -1.75 6.24 -7.57
C PHE A 18 -1.87 7.09 -8.84
N GLU A 19 -2.85 6.78 -9.70
CA GLU A 19 -3.16 7.52 -10.94
C GLU A 19 -1.94 7.68 -11.86
N GLY A 20 -1.04 6.68 -11.88
CA GLY A 20 0.20 6.70 -12.66
C GLY A 20 1.35 7.50 -12.02
N SER A 21 1.16 8.08 -10.83
CA SER A 21 2.19 8.87 -10.15
C SER A 21 3.13 8.00 -9.31
N SER A 22 4.37 7.85 -9.77
CA SER A 22 5.43 7.16 -9.02
C SER A 22 5.80 7.86 -7.72
N ASP A 23 5.66 9.19 -7.68
CA ASP A 23 6.02 10.01 -6.52
C ASP A 23 5.03 9.79 -5.38
N ARG A 24 3.72 9.82 -5.69
CA ARG A 24 2.65 9.52 -4.73
C ARG A 24 2.76 8.11 -4.17
N TYR A 25 3.07 7.13 -5.04
CA TYR A 25 3.35 5.77 -4.59
C TYR A 25 4.54 5.73 -3.62
N SER A 26 5.66 6.35 -4.00
CA SER A 26 6.89 6.30 -3.19
C SER A 26 6.70 6.98 -1.84
N GLU A 27 6.02 8.12 -1.80
CA GLU A 27 5.66 8.81 -0.57
C GLU A 27 4.76 7.94 0.32
N ALA A 28 3.67 7.39 -0.22
CA ALA A 28 2.75 6.54 0.53
C ALA A 28 3.44 5.29 1.10
N ILE A 29 4.30 4.63 0.31
CA ILE A 29 5.06 3.47 0.78
C ILE A 29 6.07 3.86 1.86
N ASN A 30 6.72 5.02 1.77
CA ASN A 30 7.63 5.51 2.81
C ASN A 30 6.88 5.79 4.12
N LEU A 31 5.71 6.42 4.06
CA LEU A 31 4.86 6.64 5.21
C LEU A 31 4.41 5.30 5.83
N LEU A 32 3.87 4.39 5.01
CA LEU A 32 3.45 3.05 5.45
C LEU A 32 4.58 2.22 6.04
N ASN A 33 5.82 2.40 5.58
CA ASN A 33 6.99 1.73 6.13
C ASN A 33 7.48 2.33 7.45
N SER A 34 7.11 3.58 7.73
CA SER A 34 7.52 4.34 8.91
C SER A 34 6.50 4.28 10.05
N CYS A 35 5.35 3.63 9.84
CA CYS A 35 4.35 3.45 10.88
C CYS A 35 4.91 2.66 12.06
N ALA A 36 4.44 3.02 13.27
CA ALA A 36 4.92 2.44 14.52
C ALA A 36 4.39 1.02 14.80
N GLY A 37 3.28 0.64 14.14
CA GLY A 37 2.63 -0.65 14.36
C GLY A 37 1.44 -0.87 13.43
N SER A 38 0.75 -1.99 13.64
CA SER A 38 -0.40 -2.41 12.82
C SER A 38 -1.55 -1.40 12.85
N GLU A 39 -1.88 -0.85 14.01
CA GLU A 39 -2.96 0.15 14.17
C GLU A 39 -2.69 1.42 13.36
N ASP A 40 -1.51 2.02 13.54
CA ASP A 40 -1.07 3.22 12.81
C ASP A 40 -1.02 2.97 11.29
N SER A 41 -0.49 1.81 10.87
CA SER A 41 -0.49 1.44 9.46
C SER A 41 -1.89 1.27 8.87
N GLY A 42 -2.85 0.75 9.66
CA GLY A 42 -4.23 0.58 9.24
C GLY A 42 -4.97 1.90 9.10
N GLN A 43 -4.73 2.84 10.01
CA GLN A 43 -5.29 4.19 9.94
C GLN A 43 -4.75 4.94 8.72
N LEU A 44 -3.43 4.94 8.51
CA LEU A 44 -2.83 5.54 7.32
C LEU A 44 -3.35 4.90 6.02
N PHE A 45 -3.53 3.58 6.00
CA PHE A 45 -4.05 2.90 4.81
C PHE A 45 -5.50 3.29 4.50
N ALA A 46 -6.33 3.49 5.52
CA ALA A 46 -7.70 4.00 5.37
C ALA A 46 -7.70 5.46 4.85
N ASP A 47 -6.79 6.30 5.35
CA ASP A 47 -6.63 7.68 4.88
C ASP A 47 -6.20 7.73 3.41
N LEU A 48 -5.25 6.87 3.00
CA LEU A 48 -4.82 6.75 1.61
C LEU A 48 -5.96 6.26 0.70
N LYS A 49 -6.74 5.27 1.15
CA LYS A 49 -7.94 4.81 0.45
C LYS A 49 -8.91 5.96 0.20
N SER A 50 -9.21 6.76 1.23
CA SER A 50 -10.11 7.91 1.08
C SER A 50 -9.52 9.00 0.19
N ARG A 51 -8.22 9.29 0.33
CA ARG A 51 -7.52 10.35 -0.42
C ARG A 51 -7.49 10.07 -1.92
N TYR A 52 -7.23 8.82 -2.29
CA TYR A 52 -7.09 8.40 -3.68
C TYR A 52 -8.32 7.66 -4.21
N ASN A 53 -9.40 7.63 -3.42
CA ASN A 53 -10.67 6.98 -3.75
C ASN A 53 -10.50 5.53 -4.23
N TRP A 54 -9.68 4.75 -3.51
CA TRP A 54 -9.42 3.35 -3.88
C TRP A 54 -10.66 2.49 -3.67
N ASP A 55 -10.94 1.64 -4.67
CA ASP A 55 -11.96 0.60 -4.57
C ASP A 55 -11.40 -0.61 -3.80
N ASP A 56 -12.02 -0.92 -2.65
CA ASP A 56 -11.61 -2.04 -1.81
C ASP A 56 -12.00 -3.41 -2.36
N GLN A 57 -12.83 -3.46 -3.40
CA GLN A 57 -13.18 -4.68 -4.12
C GLN A 57 -12.06 -5.10 -5.05
N TYR A 58 -11.23 -4.14 -5.52
CA TYR A 58 -10.19 -4.40 -6.49
C TYR A 58 -9.05 -5.25 -5.94
N ILE A 59 -8.60 -6.19 -6.76
CA ILE A 59 -7.54 -7.14 -6.39
C ILE A 59 -6.23 -6.43 -6.05
N VAL A 60 -5.95 -5.31 -6.71
CA VAL A 60 -4.74 -4.50 -6.50
C VAL A 60 -4.75 -3.83 -5.12
N TYR A 61 -5.90 -3.32 -4.67
CA TYR A 61 -6.08 -2.80 -3.32
C TYR A 61 -5.84 -3.91 -2.28
N LYS A 62 -6.52 -5.06 -2.44
CA LYS A 62 -6.41 -6.20 -1.52
C LYS A 62 -4.96 -6.70 -1.40
N LYS A 63 -4.24 -6.75 -2.52
CA LYS A 63 -2.81 -7.10 -2.55
C LYS A 63 -1.96 -6.11 -1.76
N LEU A 64 -2.11 -4.80 -2.00
CA LEU A 64 -1.33 -3.80 -1.28
C LEU A 64 -1.62 -3.85 0.23
N HIS A 65 -2.90 -3.99 0.59
CA HIS A 65 -3.34 -4.14 1.97
C HIS A 65 -2.70 -5.37 2.64
N GLU A 66 -2.65 -6.51 1.95
CA GLU A 66 -2.01 -7.72 2.44
C GLU A 66 -0.50 -7.52 2.67
N PHE A 67 0.20 -6.78 1.79
CA PHE A 67 1.61 -6.45 2.00
C PHE A 67 1.82 -5.61 3.28
N VAL A 68 0.98 -4.61 3.52
CA VAL A 68 1.04 -3.76 4.72
C VAL A 68 0.76 -4.59 5.98
N ILE A 69 -0.31 -5.39 5.98
CA ILE A 69 -0.67 -6.26 7.11
C ILE A 69 0.47 -7.24 7.41
N ARG A 70 1.01 -7.92 6.39
CA ARG A 70 2.09 -8.90 6.57
C ARG A 70 3.36 -8.26 7.15
N ARG A 71 3.64 -7.00 6.82
CA ARG A 71 4.77 -6.25 7.41
C ARG A 71 4.60 -6.12 8.93
N TYR A 72 3.42 -5.71 9.38
CA TYR A 72 3.19 -5.38 10.80
C TYR A 72 2.69 -6.55 11.66
N LEU A 73 2.17 -7.63 11.07
CA LEU A 73 1.86 -8.87 11.78
C LEU A 73 3.09 -9.75 12.04
N ASN A 74 4.15 -9.58 11.24
CA ASN A 74 5.41 -10.33 11.39
C ASN A 74 6.59 -9.44 11.84
N ALA A 75 6.31 -8.20 12.27
CA ALA A 75 7.31 -7.26 12.79
C ALA A 75 7.50 -7.41 14.30
#